data_AF-A0A9J6EYK9-F1
#
_entry.id   AF-A0A9J6EYK9-F1
#
_cell.length_a   1.000
_cell.length_b   1.000
_cell.length_c   1.000
_cell.angle_alpha   90.00
_cell.angle_beta   90.00
_cell.angle_gamma   90.00
#
_symmetry.space_group_name_H-M   'P 1'
#
loop_
_entity.id
_entity.type
_entity.pdbx_description
1 polymer ?
#
loop_
_entity_poly.entity_id
_entity_poly.type
_entity_poly.pdbx_seq_one_letter_code
_entity_poly.pdbx_strand_id
1 'polypeptide(L)'
;MPMTATQVPPLPRHPRDWDQWLHGKISETQAALNISSRDHLNFVTTRQRHQSTPTLGHSYRSTLQRRYLSTVGLSFNPLDLVSIIDGLVHNIIEATCQARKCAFSIRKGFPPEKVCALFGGVQPSWRHVKRVRKILKAELWRQARLLYDRLRVVHSSLLPQWQAAQDLRWLRQQLGVLTEVRWKQVMNPLLKVFDKQRREQQNRIVVLHDTYIPAEIKRWLRKGPKFAVPPRISAHELVGINRDLSVKANQDRDRCLQDDLVSIIDGLVHNIIEATCQARKCAFSIRKGFPPEKVCALFGGVQPSWRHVKRVRKILKAELWRQARLLYDRLRVVHSSLLPQWQAAQDLRWLRQQLGVLTEVRWKQVMNPLLKVFDKQRREQQNRIVVLQDTYIPAEIKRWLRKGPKFAVPPRISAHELVGINRDLSVKANQDRDRCLQDGGEA
;
A
#
# COMPACT_ATOMS: atom_id res chain seq x y z
N MET A 1 -30.21 -39.67 31.49
CA MET A 1 -30.78 -39.01 30.30
C MET A 1 -29.76 -39.07 29.18
N PRO A 2 -30.03 -39.73 28.04
CA PRO A 2 -29.11 -39.69 26.91
C PRO A 2 -29.24 -38.33 26.21
N MET A 3 -28.13 -37.63 26.05
CA MET A 3 -28.09 -36.40 25.25
C MET A 3 -28.13 -36.76 23.77
N THR A 4 -29.12 -36.21 23.07
CA THR A 4 -29.30 -36.31 21.62
C THR A 4 -28.13 -35.62 20.91
N ALA A 5 -27.37 -36.39 20.14
CA ALA A 5 -26.35 -35.87 19.24
C ALA A 5 -27.00 -34.93 18.21
N THR A 6 -26.48 -33.70 18.13
CA THR A 6 -26.89 -32.72 17.12
C THR A 6 -26.50 -33.28 15.74
N GLN A 7 -27.48 -33.65 14.93
CA GLN A 7 -27.23 -34.18 13.59
C GLN A 7 -26.73 -33.05 12.68
N VAL A 8 -25.46 -33.15 12.28
CA VAL A 8 -24.90 -32.35 11.19
C VAL A 8 -25.52 -32.86 9.89
N PRO A 9 -26.08 -31.98 9.02
CA PRO A 9 -26.68 -32.42 7.77
C PRO A 9 -25.62 -33.07 6.86
N PRO A 10 -25.92 -34.23 6.25
CA PRO A 10 -24.96 -34.94 5.41
C PRO A 10 -24.60 -34.10 4.18
N LEU A 11 -23.32 -34.12 3.81
CA LEU A 11 -22.84 -33.47 2.58
C LEU A 11 -23.53 -34.07 1.34
N PRO A 12 -23.79 -33.26 0.29
CA PRO A 12 -24.46 -33.75 -0.91
C PRO A 12 -23.61 -34.80 -1.62
N ARG A 13 -24.21 -35.96 -1.93
CA ARG A 13 -23.51 -37.07 -2.60
C ARG A 13 -23.48 -36.94 -4.12
N HIS A 14 -24.37 -36.14 -4.70
CA HIS A 14 -24.51 -36.00 -6.14
C HIS A 14 -24.05 -34.61 -6.64
N PRO A 15 -23.29 -34.51 -7.75
CA PRO A 15 -22.74 -33.23 -8.24
C PRO A 15 -23.76 -32.13 -8.51
N ARG A 16 -25.02 -32.48 -8.83
CA ARG A 16 -26.11 -31.51 -9.05
C ARG A 16 -26.62 -30.86 -7.76
N ASP A 17 -26.50 -31.55 -6.64
CA ASP A 17 -27.01 -31.09 -5.35
C ASP A 17 -26.03 -30.10 -4.69
N TRP A 18 -24.77 -30.10 -5.16
CA TRP A 18 -23.76 -29.14 -4.75
C TRP A 18 -24.07 -27.72 -5.21
N ASP A 19 -24.68 -27.51 -6.38
CA ASP A 19 -25.06 -26.17 -6.83
C ASP A 19 -26.14 -25.56 -5.94
N GLN A 20 -27.15 -26.34 -5.54
CA GLN A 20 -28.17 -25.89 -4.58
C GLN A 20 -27.59 -25.67 -3.18
N TRP A 21 -26.72 -26.56 -2.71
CA TRP A 21 -26.05 -26.42 -1.42
C TRP A 21 -25.12 -25.19 -1.38
N LEU A 22 -24.34 -24.96 -2.44
CA LEU A 22 -23.48 -23.78 -2.60
C LEU A 22 -24.31 -22.49 -2.71
N HIS A 23 -25.40 -22.48 -3.46
CA HIS A 23 -26.29 -21.31 -3.52
C HIS A 23 -26.91 -20.99 -2.17
N GLY A 24 -27.31 -22.01 -1.39
CA GLY A 24 -27.77 -21.85 -0.01
C GLY A 24 -26.70 -21.24 0.90
N LYS A 25 -25.47 -21.79 0.87
CA LYS A 25 -24.34 -21.30 1.69
C LYS A 25 -23.85 -19.91 1.29
N ILE A 26 -23.87 -19.58 0.00
CA ILE A 26 -23.55 -18.25 -0.52
C ILE A 26 -24.57 -17.21 -0.04
N SER A 27 -25.86 -17.57 -0.01
CA SER A 27 -26.93 -16.70 0.49
C SER A 27 -26.81 -16.45 2.00
N GLU A 28 -26.50 -17.50 2.79
CA GLU A 28 -26.24 -17.40 4.23
C GLU A 28 -25.01 -16.51 4.54
N THR A 29 -23.92 -16.68 3.78
CA THR A 29 -22.72 -15.83 3.94
C THR A 29 -22.94 -14.39 3.47
N GLN A 30 -23.76 -14.15 2.45
CA GLN A 30 -24.16 -12.80 2.05
C GLN A 30 -25.04 -12.11 3.11
N ALA A 31 -25.92 -12.85 3.78
CA ALA A 31 -26.70 -12.32 4.91
C ALA A 31 -25.78 -11.94 6.09
N ALA A 32 -24.80 -12.79 6.44
CA ALA A 32 -23.83 -12.51 7.50
C ALA A 32 -22.92 -11.30 7.18
N LEU A 33 -22.50 -11.13 5.93
CA LEU A 33 -21.67 -10.00 5.49
C LEU A 33 -22.45 -8.67 5.46
N ASN A 34 -23.75 -8.69 5.16
CA ASN A 34 -24.60 -7.49 5.18
C ASN A 34 -24.88 -7.00 6.61
N ILE A 35 -24.90 -7.89 7.61
CA ILE A 35 -25.01 -7.55 9.03
C ILE A 35 -23.70 -6.90 9.52
N SER A 36 -22.54 -7.48 9.19
CA SER A 36 -21.22 -6.94 9.56
C SER A 36 -20.90 -5.56 8.92
N SER A 37 -21.44 -5.28 7.73
CA SER A 37 -21.26 -3.97 7.08
C SER A 37 -22.12 -2.85 7.69
N ARG A 38 -23.17 -3.18 8.45
CA ARG A 38 -23.99 -2.20 9.19
C ARG A 38 -23.35 -1.82 10.53
N ASP A 39 -22.69 -2.75 11.20
CA ASP A 39 -22.06 -2.50 12.50
C ASP A 39 -20.74 -1.70 12.41
N HIS A 40 -20.10 -1.68 11.24
CA HIS A 40 -18.91 -0.86 11.01
C HIS A 40 -19.17 0.63 10.75
N LEU A 41 -20.43 1.04 10.52
CA LEU A 41 -20.79 2.44 10.28
C LEU A 41 -21.06 3.25 11.56
N ASN A 42 -21.16 2.60 12.73
CA ASN A 42 -21.50 3.26 13.99
C ASN A 42 -20.33 3.45 14.98
N PHE A 43 -19.08 3.18 14.60
CA PHE A 43 -17.95 3.17 15.55
C PHE A 43 -16.80 4.17 15.29
N VAL A 44 -16.99 5.20 14.45
CA VAL A 44 -15.94 6.23 14.25
C VAL A 44 -16.50 7.65 14.36
N THR A 45 -16.84 8.04 15.58
CA THR A 45 -16.93 9.45 16.01
C THR A 45 -16.31 9.62 17.39
N THR A 46 -15.07 9.18 17.57
CA THR A 46 -14.29 9.53 18.77
C THR A 46 -13.57 10.86 18.53
N ARG A 47 -14.16 11.91 19.12
CA ARG A 47 -13.60 13.25 19.38
C ARG A 47 -12.08 13.22 19.61
N GLN A 48 -11.29 13.69 18.64
CA GLN A 48 -9.91 14.10 18.90
C GLN A 48 -9.93 15.50 19.52
N ARG A 49 -9.65 15.58 20.82
CA ARG A 49 -9.28 16.84 21.47
C ARG A 49 -7.98 17.34 20.85
N HIS A 50 -8.04 18.49 20.18
CA HIS A 50 -6.86 19.24 19.75
C HIS A 50 -6.04 19.64 21.00
N GLN A 51 -4.91 18.96 21.22
CA GLN A 51 -3.83 19.54 22.00
C GLN A 51 -3.11 20.54 21.09
N SER A 52 -3.21 21.82 21.43
CA SER A 52 -2.49 22.92 20.80
C SER A 52 -0.99 22.67 20.91
N THR A 53 -0.36 22.30 19.80
CA THR A 53 1.10 22.27 19.66
C THR A 53 1.68 23.69 19.87
N PRO A 54 2.89 23.80 20.45
CA PRO A 54 3.47 25.07 20.86
C PRO A 54 3.76 26.02 19.67
N THR A 55 3.74 27.31 20.02
CA THR A 55 3.65 28.58 19.27
C THR A 55 4.79 28.92 18.29
N LEU A 56 5.52 27.94 17.73
CA LEU A 56 6.54 28.19 16.69
C LEU A 56 5.94 28.73 15.38
N GLY A 57 4.69 28.35 15.06
CA GLY A 57 4.00 28.79 13.85
C GLY A 57 3.63 30.28 13.85
N HIS A 58 3.38 30.88 15.02
CA HIS A 58 2.96 32.29 15.09
C HIS A 58 4.11 33.27 14.83
N SER A 59 5.32 32.95 15.29
CA SER A 59 6.52 33.76 15.03
C SER A 59 6.90 33.76 13.54
N TYR A 60 6.85 32.58 12.92
CA TYR A 60 7.12 32.42 11.48
C TYR A 60 6.10 33.19 10.61
N ARG A 61 4.80 33.01 10.89
CA ARG A 61 3.72 33.62 10.11
C ARG A 61 3.73 35.15 10.23
N SER A 62 3.96 35.69 11.42
CA SER A 62 4.02 37.15 11.63
C SER A 62 5.25 37.80 10.98
N THR A 63 6.39 37.09 10.91
CA THR A 63 7.61 37.58 10.25
C THR A 63 7.47 37.58 8.73
N LEU A 64 6.90 36.51 8.15
CA LEU A 64 6.62 36.45 6.72
C LEU A 64 5.60 37.49 6.29
N GLN A 65 4.50 37.61 7.04
CA GLN A 65 3.46 38.57 6.74
C GLN A 65 4.01 40.00 6.76
N ARG A 66 4.87 40.35 7.73
CA ARG A 66 5.55 41.66 7.76
C ARG A 66 6.45 41.89 6.55
N ARG A 67 7.27 40.91 6.14
CA ARG A 67 8.17 41.05 4.98
C ARG A 67 7.43 41.18 3.65
N TYR A 68 6.32 40.47 3.48
CA TYR A 68 5.56 40.53 2.22
C TYR A 68 4.73 41.81 2.10
N LEU A 69 4.10 42.25 3.20
CA LEU A 69 3.32 43.50 3.21
C LEU A 69 4.18 44.75 2.96
N SER A 70 5.47 44.73 3.31
CA SER A 70 6.38 45.86 3.06
C SER A 70 6.94 45.93 1.63
N THR A 71 6.90 44.83 0.87
CA THR A 71 7.71 44.70 -0.36
C THR A 71 6.86 44.68 -1.63
N VAL A 72 5.59 44.27 -1.54
CA VAL A 72 4.78 43.96 -2.72
C VAL A 72 3.59 44.93 -2.79
N GLY A 73 3.74 46.01 -3.57
CA GLY A 73 2.65 46.95 -3.91
C GLY A 73 1.61 46.40 -4.89
N LEU A 74 1.39 45.09 -4.91
CA LEU A 74 0.46 44.42 -5.83
C LEU A 74 -0.90 44.19 -5.17
N SER A 75 -1.99 44.34 -5.93
CA SER A 75 -3.38 44.17 -5.49
C SER A 75 -3.80 42.70 -5.23
N PHE A 76 -2.85 41.80 -4.97
CA PHE A 76 -3.15 40.43 -4.58
C PHE A 76 -3.51 40.40 -3.10
N ASN A 77 -4.58 39.67 -2.74
CA ASN A 77 -4.92 39.44 -1.33
C ASN A 77 -3.73 38.74 -0.63
N PRO A 78 -3.04 39.40 0.32
CA PRO A 78 -1.82 38.87 0.93
C PRO A 78 -2.05 37.55 1.68
N LEU A 79 -3.29 37.31 2.09
CA LEU A 79 -3.73 36.13 2.83
C LEU A 79 -3.64 34.84 1.99
N ASP A 80 -3.86 34.91 0.67
CA ASP A 80 -3.82 33.73 -0.20
C ASP A 80 -2.39 33.24 -0.42
N LEU A 81 -1.44 34.17 -0.57
CA LEU A 81 -0.04 33.84 -0.81
C LEU A 81 0.61 33.19 0.41
N VAL A 82 0.38 33.74 1.61
CA VAL A 82 0.89 33.15 2.86
C VAL A 82 0.34 31.74 3.03
N SER A 83 -0.95 31.52 2.74
CA SER A 83 -1.57 30.19 2.77
C SER A 83 -0.91 29.20 1.81
N ILE A 84 -0.57 29.64 0.58
CA ILE A 84 0.14 28.81 -0.41
C ILE A 84 1.52 28.40 0.10
N ILE A 85 2.31 29.35 0.63
CA ILE A 85 3.65 29.09 1.16
C ILE A 85 3.57 28.16 2.37
N ASP A 86 2.66 28.41 3.31
CA ASP A 86 2.42 27.56 4.48
C ASP A 86 2.04 26.13 4.07
N GLY A 87 1.18 26.00 3.06
CA GLY A 87 0.79 24.72 2.48
C GLY A 87 1.98 23.98 1.87
N LEU A 88 2.86 24.66 1.12
CA LEU A 88 4.06 24.06 0.56
C LEU A 88 5.04 23.60 1.64
N VAL A 89 5.29 24.45 2.64
CA VAL A 89 6.15 24.16 3.80
C VAL A 89 5.65 22.93 4.55
N HIS A 90 4.36 22.88 4.86
CA HIS A 90 3.74 21.73 5.53
C HIS A 90 3.92 20.44 4.72
N ASN A 91 3.66 20.49 3.41
CA ASN A 91 3.79 19.34 2.53
C ASN A 91 5.24 18.85 2.39
N ILE A 92 6.22 19.75 2.37
CA ILE A 92 7.66 19.40 2.37
C ILE A 92 8.02 18.64 3.64
N ILE A 93 7.61 19.17 4.80
CA ILE A 93 7.87 18.57 6.10
C ILE A 93 7.27 17.16 6.18
N GLU A 94 6.00 17.01 5.79
CA GLU A 94 5.30 15.73 5.84
C GLU A 94 5.92 14.71 4.86
N ALA A 95 6.20 15.10 3.61
CA ALA A 95 6.87 14.23 2.65
C ALA A 95 8.25 13.75 3.14
N THR A 96 9.04 14.66 3.74
CA THR A 96 10.35 14.36 4.31
C THR A 96 10.25 13.40 5.51
N CYS A 97 9.31 13.64 6.41
CA CYS A 97 9.06 12.76 7.57
C CYS A 97 8.61 11.36 7.14
N GLN A 98 7.72 11.26 6.15
CA GLN A 98 7.30 9.96 5.61
C GLN A 98 8.46 9.23 4.90
N ALA A 99 9.34 9.95 4.20
CA ALA A 99 10.52 9.36 3.57
C ALA A 99 11.50 8.80 4.62
N ARG A 100 11.73 9.55 5.70
CA ARG A 100 12.54 9.13 6.86
C ARG A 100 11.91 7.93 7.58
N LYS A 101 10.59 7.94 7.78
CA LYS A 101 9.83 6.80 8.33
C LYS A 101 10.04 5.54 7.50
N CYS A 102 9.90 5.63 6.17
CA CYS A 102 10.17 4.52 5.27
C CYS A 102 11.61 4.00 5.41
N ALA A 103 12.60 4.91 5.48
CA ALA A 103 14.00 4.55 5.65
C ALA A 103 14.26 3.85 7.00
N PHE A 104 13.73 4.40 8.10
CA PHE A 104 13.84 3.82 9.43
C PHE A 104 13.25 2.40 9.47
N SER A 105 12.02 2.24 8.98
CA SER A 105 11.36 0.93 8.97
C SER A 105 12.10 -0.09 8.08
N ILE A 106 12.78 0.33 7.00
CA ILE A 106 13.62 -0.57 6.19
C ILE A 106 14.82 -1.06 7.00
N ARG A 107 15.50 -0.15 7.73
CA ARG A 107 16.69 -0.48 8.54
C ARG A 107 16.33 -1.40 9.71
N LYS A 108 15.20 -1.14 10.37
CA LYS A 108 14.76 -1.88 11.56
C LYS A 108 13.98 -3.17 11.27
N GLY A 109 13.75 -3.53 10.02
CA GLY A 109 13.06 -4.79 9.72
C GLY A 109 11.54 -4.75 9.92
N PHE A 110 10.93 -3.58 10.16
CA PHE A 110 9.53 -3.49 10.58
C PHE A 110 8.57 -3.17 9.43
N PRO A 111 7.57 -4.01 9.08
CA PRO A 111 6.43 -3.70 8.19
C PRO A 111 5.44 -2.67 8.74
N PRO A 112 5.32 -1.45 8.14
CA PRO A 112 4.20 -0.58 8.46
C PRO A 112 2.91 -1.22 7.92
N GLU A 113 1.88 -1.22 8.77
CA GLU A 113 0.59 -1.86 8.52
C GLU A 113 -0.03 -1.43 7.19
N LYS A 114 0.02 -0.14 6.85
CA LYS A 114 -0.50 0.39 5.57
C LYS A 114 0.12 -0.28 4.34
N VAL A 115 1.40 -0.66 4.41
CA VAL A 115 2.09 -1.36 3.30
C VAL A 115 1.72 -2.84 3.30
N CYS A 116 1.60 -3.47 4.47
CA CYS A 116 1.15 -4.87 4.56
C CYS A 116 -0.29 -5.05 4.09
N ALA A 117 -1.18 -4.12 4.43
CA ALA A 117 -2.58 -4.12 4.00
C ALA A 117 -2.77 -4.09 2.48
N LEU A 118 -1.74 -3.69 1.71
CA LEU A 118 -1.78 -3.78 0.25
C LEU A 118 -1.66 -5.22 -0.28
N PHE A 119 -1.13 -6.14 0.52
CA PHE A 119 -0.87 -7.53 0.14
C PHE A 119 -1.98 -8.48 0.63
N GLY A 120 -3.16 -7.97 0.97
CA GLY A 120 -4.29 -8.78 1.40
C GLY A 120 -4.13 -9.38 2.80
N GLY A 121 -4.80 -10.52 3.05
CA GLY A 121 -4.86 -11.18 4.35
C GLY A 121 -3.63 -12.03 4.70
N VAL A 122 -2.73 -12.29 3.75
CA VAL A 122 -1.53 -13.12 3.98
C VAL A 122 -0.32 -12.22 4.21
N GLN A 123 0.49 -12.55 5.22
CA GLN A 123 1.71 -11.80 5.51
C GLN A 123 2.65 -11.79 4.30
N PRO A 124 3.02 -10.62 3.76
CA PRO A 124 3.87 -10.54 2.58
C PRO A 124 5.34 -10.90 2.89
N SER A 125 6.06 -11.36 1.88
CA SER A 125 7.51 -11.56 2.00
C SER A 125 8.22 -10.24 2.34
N TRP A 126 9.15 -10.32 3.30
CA TRP A 126 9.95 -9.17 3.72
C TRP A 126 10.70 -8.51 2.54
N ARG A 127 11.17 -9.32 1.58
CA ARG A 127 11.84 -8.84 0.36
C ARG A 127 10.94 -7.90 -0.46
N HIS A 128 9.67 -8.26 -0.66
CA HIS A 128 8.73 -7.41 -1.42
C HIS A 128 8.33 -6.16 -0.65
N VAL A 129 8.08 -6.28 0.67
CA VAL A 129 7.83 -5.12 1.54
C VAL A 129 8.99 -4.12 1.47
N LYS A 130 10.25 -4.62 1.56
CA LYS A 130 11.46 -3.80 1.47
C LYS A 130 11.58 -3.10 0.11
N ARG A 131 11.27 -3.80 -1.00
CA ARG A 131 11.27 -3.20 -2.35
C ARG A 131 10.23 -2.11 -2.51
N VAL A 132 8.98 -2.35 -2.08
CA VAL A 132 7.91 -1.32 -2.12
C VAL A 132 8.33 -0.08 -1.34
N ARG A 133 8.91 -0.25 -0.15
CA ARG A 133 9.36 0.91 0.63
C ARG A 133 10.55 1.65 0.07
N LYS A 134 11.48 0.97 -0.61
CA LYS A 134 12.54 1.67 -1.36
C LYS A 134 11.93 2.59 -2.42
N ILE A 135 10.87 2.13 -3.11
CA ILE A 135 10.15 2.95 -4.09
C ILE A 135 9.40 4.10 -3.41
N LEU A 136 8.66 3.84 -2.32
CA LEU A 136 7.96 4.89 -1.56
C LEU A 136 8.94 5.95 -1.06
N LYS A 137 10.04 5.54 -0.43
CA LYS A 137 11.11 6.45 0.02
C LYS A 137 11.62 7.31 -1.13
N ALA A 138 11.95 6.71 -2.28
CA ALA A 138 12.48 7.44 -3.42
C ALA A 138 11.47 8.45 -3.98
N GLU A 139 10.19 8.08 -4.06
CA GLU A 139 9.12 8.97 -4.53
C GLU A 139 8.84 10.11 -3.54
N LEU A 140 8.82 9.85 -2.23
CA LEU A 140 8.63 10.89 -1.22
C LEU A 140 9.77 11.92 -1.23
N TRP A 141 11.02 11.48 -1.43
CA TRP A 141 12.14 12.41 -1.65
C TRP A 141 12.05 13.17 -2.98
N ARG A 142 11.45 12.57 -4.03
CA ARG A 142 11.15 13.27 -5.28
C ARG A 142 10.09 14.35 -5.05
N GLN A 143 9.03 14.04 -4.32
CA GLN A 143 7.97 14.99 -3.99
C GLN A 143 8.47 16.14 -3.14
N ALA A 144 9.29 15.88 -2.11
CA ALA A 144 9.91 16.93 -1.32
C ALA A 144 10.70 17.91 -2.21
N ARG A 145 11.53 17.39 -3.13
CA ARG A 145 12.26 18.22 -4.10
C ARG A 145 11.34 19.03 -5.00
N LEU A 146 10.31 18.41 -5.58
CA LEU A 146 9.33 19.13 -6.41
C LEU A 146 8.62 20.26 -5.66
N LEU A 147 8.30 20.05 -4.38
CA LEU A 147 7.68 21.07 -3.55
C LEU A 147 8.65 22.20 -3.22
N TYR A 148 9.93 21.87 -2.99
CA TYR A 148 11.00 22.87 -2.89
C TYR A 148 11.16 23.67 -4.18
N ASP A 149 11.14 23.03 -5.35
CA ASP A 149 11.25 23.70 -6.64
C ASP A 149 10.05 24.65 -6.86
N ARG A 150 8.84 24.22 -6.49
CA ARG A 150 7.65 25.08 -6.51
C ARG A 150 7.79 26.28 -5.57
N LEU A 151 8.31 26.06 -4.38
CA LEU A 151 8.57 27.12 -3.41
C LEU A 151 9.59 28.12 -3.94
N ARG A 152 10.66 27.64 -4.60
CA ARG A 152 11.64 28.48 -5.29
C ARG A 152 10.98 29.33 -6.37
N VAL A 153 10.17 28.72 -7.24
CA VAL A 153 9.46 29.44 -8.31
C VAL A 153 8.52 30.51 -7.74
N VAL A 154 7.75 30.18 -6.69
CA VAL A 154 6.87 31.15 -6.02
C VAL A 154 7.68 32.34 -5.50
N HIS A 155 8.76 32.10 -4.76
CA HIS A 155 9.60 33.18 -4.23
C HIS A 155 10.27 34.02 -5.34
N SER A 156 10.84 33.38 -6.37
CA SER A 156 11.47 34.08 -7.49
C SER A 156 10.50 34.88 -8.34
N SER A 157 9.21 34.54 -8.32
CA SER A 157 8.16 35.30 -9.03
C SER A 157 7.68 36.52 -8.24
N LEU A 158 7.96 36.58 -6.94
CA LEU A 158 7.40 37.58 -6.03
C LEU A 158 8.43 38.58 -5.52
N LEU A 159 9.70 38.19 -5.50
CA LEU A 159 10.78 38.96 -4.90
C LEU A 159 11.94 39.11 -5.90
N PRO A 160 12.71 40.21 -5.82
CA PRO A 160 13.98 40.33 -6.52
C PRO A 160 14.89 39.12 -6.25
N GLN A 161 15.67 38.70 -7.25
CA GLN A 161 16.45 37.45 -7.20
C GLN A 161 17.31 37.30 -5.94
N TRP A 162 18.01 38.37 -5.53
CA TRP A 162 18.86 38.37 -4.33
C TRP A 162 18.05 38.15 -3.04
N GLN A 163 16.88 38.80 -2.94
CA GLN A 163 15.99 38.69 -1.78
C GLN A 163 15.31 37.32 -1.74
N ALA A 164 14.86 36.80 -2.89
CA ALA A 164 14.34 35.45 -3.02
C ALA A 164 15.38 34.41 -2.56
N ALA A 165 16.65 34.57 -2.95
CA ALA A 165 17.73 33.68 -2.52
C ALA A 165 17.99 33.75 -1.01
N GLN A 166 17.98 34.95 -0.41
CA GLN A 166 18.13 35.11 1.03
C GLN A 166 16.96 34.48 1.81
N ASP A 167 15.73 34.73 1.38
CA ASP A 167 14.54 34.18 2.02
C ASP A 167 14.47 32.66 1.88
N LEU A 168 14.83 32.09 0.72
CA LEU A 168 14.88 30.64 0.54
C LEU A 168 15.96 29.98 1.42
N ARG A 169 17.13 30.63 1.61
CA ARG A 169 18.17 30.14 2.54
C ARG A 169 17.65 30.11 3.98
N TRP A 170 17.04 31.20 4.43
CA TRP A 170 16.42 31.28 5.76
C TRP A 170 15.31 30.24 5.93
N LEU A 171 14.42 30.13 4.94
CA LEU A 171 13.30 29.19 4.95
C LEU A 171 13.77 27.74 4.98
N ARG A 172 14.87 27.41 4.30
CA ARG A 172 15.49 26.07 4.34
C ARG A 172 16.00 25.73 5.74
N GLN A 173 16.60 26.69 6.45
CA GLN A 173 17.03 26.50 7.84
C GLN A 173 15.81 26.24 8.74
N GLN A 174 14.76 27.06 8.63
CA GLN A 174 13.52 26.89 9.39
C GLN A 174 12.82 25.56 9.08
N LEU A 175 12.74 25.18 7.81
CA LEU A 175 12.22 23.89 7.37
C LEU A 175 13.00 22.72 8.00
N GLY A 176 14.32 22.84 8.13
CA GLY A 176 15.16 21.87 8.83
C GLY A 176 14.71 21.70 10.28
N VAL A 177 14.61 22.80 11.02
CA VAL A 177 14.18 22.81 12.44
C VAL A 177 12.78 22.22 12.59
N LEU A 178 11.81 22.72 11.82
CA LEU A 178 10.42 22.25 11.87
C LEU A 178 10.30 20.77 11.48
N THR A 179 11.09 20.32 10.50
CA THR A 179 11.16 18.90 10.13
C THR A 179 11.70 18.04 11.25
N GLU A 180 12.73 18.48 12.00
CA GLU A 180 13.23 17.73 13.15
C GLU A 180 12.22 17.65 14.28
N VAL A 181 11.52 18.76 14.58
CA VAL A 181 10.42 18.77 15.57
C VAL A 181 9.34 17.77 15.18
N ARG A 182 8.85 17.85 13.94
CA ARG A 182 7.83 16.93 13.42
C ARG A 182 8.34 15.49 13.38
N TRP A 183 9.60 15.27 13.01
CA TRP A 183 10.22 13.96 12.98
C TRP A 183 10.25 13.33 14.36
N LYS A 184 10.63 14.06 15.42
CA LYS A 184 10.56 13.57 16.81
C LYS A 184 9.14 13.14 17.20
N GLN A 185 8.13 13.93 16.82
CA GLN A 185 6.72 13.58 17.07
C GLN A 185 6.30 12.28 16.37
N VAL A 186 6.73 12.07 15.12
CA VAL A 186 6.43 10.86 14.35
C VAL A 186 7.24 9.65 14.84
N MET A 187 8.48 9.88 15.26
CA MET A 187 9.44 8.85 15.61
C MET A 187 9.17 8.22 16.98
N ASN A 188 8.78 9.02 17.98
CA ASN A 188 8.55 8.52 19.34
C ASN A 188 7.51 7.40 19.42
N PRO A 189 6.31 7.50 18.80
CA PRO A 189 5.36 6.39 18.74
C PRO A 189 5.92 5.16 18.02
N LEU A 190 6.72 5.36 16.96
CA LEU A 190 7.31 4.25 16.20
C LEU A 190 8.34 3.49 17.01
N LEU A 191 9.14 4.17 17.83
CA LEU A 191 10.06 3.54 18.77
C LEU A 191 9.31 2.70 19.79
N LYS A 192 8.23 3.21 20.38
CA LYS A 192 7.40 2.45 21.32
C LYS A 192 6.82 1.17 20.70
N VAL A 193 6.29 1.26 19.47
CA VAL A 193 5.78 0.09 18.73
C VAL A 193 6.92 -0.89 18.43
N PHE A 194 8.08 -0.39 18.01
CA PHE A 194 9.24 -1.22 17.72
C PHE A 194 9.74 -1.96 18.96
N ASP A 195 9.89 -1.28 20.09
CA ASP A 195 10.34 -1.89 21.33
C ASP A 195 9.33 -2.92 21.85
N LYS A 196 8.02 -2.61 21.75
CA LYS A 196 6.96 -3.56 22.06
C LYS A 196 7.07 -4.83 21.20
N GLN A 197 7.17 -4.69 19.88
CA GLN A 197 7.31 -5.84 18.99
C GLN A 197 8.60 -6.61 19.19
N ARG A 198 9.70 -5.93 19.50
CA ARG A 198 10.97 -6.59 19.80
C ARG A 198 10.86 -7.43 21.08
N ARG A 199 10.22 -6.90 22.13
CA ARG A 199 9.93 -7.64 23.37
C ARG A 199 9.00 -8.82 23.10
N GLU A 200 7.94 -8.62 22.32
CA GLU A 200 7.04 -9.69 21.90
C GLU A 200 7.79 -10.78 21.15
N GLN A 201 8.66 -10.43 20.19
CA GLN A 201 9.46 -11.41 19.45
C GLN A 201 10.49 -12.14 20.33
N GLN A 202 11.12 -11.44 21.27
CA GLN A 202 12.03 -12.06 22.24
C GLN A 202 11.31 -12.99 23.21
N ASN A 203 10.06 -12.68 23.55
CA ASN A 203 9.24 -13.48 24.47
C ASN A 203 8.37 -14.53 23.76
N ARG A 204 8.31 -14.52 22.43
CA ARG A 204 7.53 -15.47 21.64
C ARG A 204 8.28 -16.80 21.55
N ILE A 205 8.28 -17.52 22.65
CA ILE A 205 8.46 -18.98 22.63
C ILE A 205 7.14 -19.52 22.07
N VAL A 206 7.15 -19.92 20.80
CA VAL A 206 6.01 -20.67 20.25
C VAL A 206 6.11 -22.07 20.83
N VAL A 207 5.36 -22.32 21.91
CA VAL A 207 5.11 -23.67 22.38
C VAL A 207 4.05 -24.25 21.45
N LEU A 208 4.40 -25.30 20.71
CA LEU A 208 3.41 -26.07 19.96
C LEU A 208 2.67 -26.93 20.99
N HIS A 209 1.44 -26.54 21.33
CA HIS A 209 0.53 -27.10 22.35
C HIS A 209 0.84 -26.74 23.81
N ASP A 210 -0.13 -26.98 24.71
CA ASP A 210 0.00 -26.91 26.19
C ASP A 210 0.92 -28.02 26.72
N THR A 211 2.06 -28.22 26.08
CA THR A 211 3.08 -29.11 26.60
C THR A 211 3.80 -28.42 27.73
N TYR A 212 3.85 -29.11 28.87
CA TYR A 212 4.73 -28.76 29.96
C TYR A 212 6.17 -28.71 29.43
N ILE A 213 6.69 -27.50 29.27
CA ILE A 213 8.13 -27.29 29.06
C ILE A 213 8.76 -27.27 30.45
N PRO A 214 9.65 -28.23 30.77
CA PRO A 214 10.41 -28.20 32.02
C PRO A 214 11.07 -26.83 32.25
N ALA A 215 11.02 -26.34 33.49
CA ALA A 215 11.47 -24.99 33.83
C ALA A 215 12.92 -24.72 33.40
N GLU A 216 13.78 -25.74 33.41
CA GLU A 216 15.14 -25.66 32.89
C GLU A 216 15.20 -25.37 31.39
N ILE A 217 14.44 -26.10 30.57
CA ILE A 217 14.40 -25.90 29.11
C ILE A 217 13.84 -24.52 28.79
N LYS A 218 12.81 -24.08 29.52
CA LYS A 218 12.26 -22.73 29.42
C LYS A 218 13.29 -21.66 29.77
N ARG A 219 14.15 -21.90 30.78
CA ARG A 219 15.25 -21.00 31.18
C ARG A 219 16.33 -20.91 30.09
N TRP A 220 16.62 -22.01 29.40
CA TRP A 220 17.58 -22.04 28.28
C TRP A 220 17.02 -21.41 27.00
N LEU A 221 15.78 -21.72 26.62
CA LEU A 221 15.12 -21.11 25.46
C LEU A 221 15.03 -19.58 25.59
N ARG A 222 14.84 -19.05 26.80
CA ARG A 222 14.87 -17.60 27.08
C ARG A 222 16.23 -16.95 26.85
N LYS A 223 17.34 -17.69 26.94
CA LYS A 223 18.69 -17.17 26.64
C LYS A 223 18.92 -17.00 25.13
N GLY A 224 18.09 -17.63 24.29
CA GLY A 224 18.14 -17.54 22.83
C GLY A 224 18.84 -18.74 22.18
N PRO A 225 18.70 -18.91 20.85
CA PRO A 225 19.06 -20.15 20.14
C PRO A 225 20.55 -20.51 20.18
N LYS A 226 21.45 -19.54 20.40
CA LYS A 226 22.90 -19.83 20.57
C LYS A 226 23.24 -20.50 21.91
N PHE A 227 22.32 -20.47 22.88
CA PHE A 227 22.47 -21.08 24.19
C PHE A 227 21.50 -22.25 24.38
N ALA A 228 20.81 -22.66 23.31
CA ALA A 228 20.06 -23.90 23.30
C ALA A 228 21.07 -25.06 23.24
N VAL A 229 21.68 -25.36 24.38
CA VAL A 229 22.30 -26.67 24.59
C VAL A 229 21.15 -27.67 24.50
N PRO A 230 21.24 -28.72 23.66
CA PRO A 230 20.20 -29.75 23.63
C PRO A 230 19.96 -30.19 25.07
N PRO A 231 18.71 -30.13 25.56
CA PRO A 231 18.44 -30.48 26.93
C PRO A 231 18.90 -31.91 27.14
N ARG A 232 19.52 -32.20 28.30
CA ARG A 232 19.93 -33.55 28.70
C ARG A 232 18.70 -34.39 29.05
N ILE A 233 17.81 -34.54 28.07
CA ILE A 233 16.67 -35.44 28.12
C ILE A 233 17.22 -36.76 27.63
N SER A 234 17.00 -37.84 28.38
CA SER A 234 17.35 -39.17 27.89
C SER A 234 16.56 -39.46 26.60
N ALA A 235 17.13 -40.20 25.66
CA ALA A 235 16.43 -40.57 24.43
C ALA A 235 15.07 -41.24 24.71
N HIS A 236 14.99 -42.01 25.81
CA HIS A 236 13.77 -42.62 26.31
C HIS A 236 12.69 -41.60 26.71
N GLU A 237 13.04 -40.59 27.52
CA GLU A 237 12.09 -39.54 27.93
C GLU A 237 11.62 -38.72 26.73
N LEU A 238 12.49 -38.48 25.75
CA LEU A 238 12.15 -37.73 24.55
C LEU A 238 11.17 -38.52 23.65
N VAL A 239 11.33 -39.85 23.58
CA VAL A 239 10.37 -40.76 22.94
C VAL A 239 9.06 -40.84 23.71
N GLY A 240 9.10 -40.86 25.05
CA GLY A 240 7.92 -40.84 25.92
C GLY A 240 7.09 -39.56 25.72
N ILE A 241 7.74 -38.39 25.78
CA ILE A 241 7.10 -37.09 25.54
C ILE A 241 6.49 -37.03 24.13
N ASN A 242 7.19 -37.53 23.10
CA ASN A 242 6.66 -37.59 21.74
C ASN A 242 5.47 -38.54 21.61
N ARG A 243 5.48 -39.69 22.29
CA ARG A 243 4.34 -40.62 22.31
C ARG A 243 3.14 -40.01 23.01
N ASP A 244 3.32 -39.40 24.17
CA ASP A 244 2.23 -38.76 24.93
C ASP A 244 1.64 -37.57 24.16
N LEU A 245 2.49 -36.76 23.53
CA LEU A 245 2.09 -35.71 22.60
C LEU A 245 1.29 -36.27 21.43
N SER A 246 1.77 -37.34 20.81
CA SER A 246 1.13 -37.94 19.66
C SER A 246 -0.20 -38.61 20.02
N VAL A 247 -0.31 -39.22 21.21
CA VAL A 247 -1.54 -39.85 21.72
C VAL A 247 -2.58 -38.78 22.07
N LYS A 248 -2.21 -37.73 22.80
CA LYS A 248 -3.12 -36.61 23.09
C LYS A 248 -3.55 -35.88 21.82
N ALA A 249 -2.62 -35.61 20.90
CA ALA A 249 -2.93 -35.01 19.61
C ALA A 249 -3.85 -35.90 18.75
N ASN A 250 -3.76 -37.23 18.87
CA ASN A 250 -4.65 -38.16 18.17
C ASN A 250 -6.04 -38.26 18.83
N GLN A 251 -6.15 -38.12 20.15
CA GLN A 251 -7.44 -38.15 20.86
C GLN A 251 -8.28 -36.88 20.61
N ASP A 252 -7.64 -35.71 20.54
CA ASP A 252 -8.31 -34.44 20.21
C ASP A 252 -8.47 -34.23 18.68
N ARG A 253 -7.71 -34.99 17.87
CA ARG A 253 -7.72 -34.92 16.41
C ARG A 253 -9.10 -35.15 15.84
N ASP A 254 -9.77 -36.22 16.21
CA ASP A 254 -10.97 -36.65 15.47
C ASP A 254 -12.16 -35.73 15.71
N ARG A 255 -12.24 -35.08 16.88
CA ARG A 255 -13.26 -34.07 17.18
C ARG A 255 -12.94 -32.67 16.65
N CYS A 256 -11.69 -32.21 16.75
CA CYS A 256 -11.32 -30.88 16.26
C CYS A 256 -11.14 -30.84 14.74
N LEU A 257 -10.75 -31.95 14.10
CA LEU A 257 -10.53 -31.97 12.66
C LEU A 257 -11.84 -31.88 11.87
N GLN A 258 -12.93 -32.54 12.25
CA GLN A 258 -14.09 -32.63 11.36
C GLN A 258 -14.83 -31.28 11.18
N ASP A 259 -15.02 -30.50 12.25
CA ASP A 259 -15.73 -29.21 12.17
C ASP A 259 -14.80 -28.06 11.72
N ASP A 260 -13.51 -28.09 12.06
CA ASP A 260 -12.56 -27.04 11.65
C ASP A 260 -12.01 -27.25 10.23
N LEU A 261 -11.93 -28.48 9.70
CA LEU A 261 -11.29 -28.71 8.39
C LEU A 261 -12.08 -28.12 7.24
N VAL A 262 -13.41 -28.23 7.25
CA VAL A 262 -14.25 -27.64 6.21
C VAL A 262 -14.08 -26.12 6.23
N SER A 263 -14.09 -25.50 7.42
CA SER A 263 -13.88 -24.05 7.56
C SER A 263 -12.46 -23.62 7.15
N ILE A 264 -11.44 -24.44 7.41
CA ILE A 264 -10.06 -24.21 6.95
C ILE A 264 -9.97 -24.27 5.43
N ILE A 265 -10.57 -25.29 4.80
CA ILE A 265 -10.57 -25.46 3.34
C ILE A 265 -11.32 -24.30 2.69
N ASP A 266 -12.50 -23.95 3.18
CA ASP A 266 -13.29 -22.81 2.69
C ASP A 266 -12.54 -21.50 2.85
N GLY A 267 -11.88 -21.30 4.00
CA GLY A 267 -11.02 -20.16 4.25
C GLY A 267 -9.84 -20.08 3.28
N LEU A 268 -9.19 -21.21 2.97
CA LEU A 268 -8.10 -21.27 1.99
C LEU A 268 -8.61 -20.96 0.57
N VAL A 269 -9.73 -21.55 0.17
CA VAL A 269 -10.39 -21.32 -1.13
C VAL A 269 -10.73 -19.84 -1.30
N HIS A 270 -11.38 -19.23 -0.30
CA HIS A 270 -11.72 -17.82 -0.30
C HIS A 270 -10.46 -16.94 -0.44
N ASN A 271 -9.42 -17.22 0.33
CA ASN A 271 -8.17 -16.46 0.29
C ASN A 271 -7.42 -16.59 -1.05
N ILE A 272 -7.47 -17.77 -1.70
CA ILE A 272 -6.92 -17.99 -3.05
C ILE A 272 -7.67 -17.13 -4.07
N ILE A 273 -8.99 -17.14 -4.03
CA ILE A 273 -9.85 -16.36 -4.93
C ILE A 273 -9.56 -14.86 -4.77
N GLU A 274 -9.53 -14.36 -3.53
CA GLU A 274 -9.30 -12.95 -3.24
C GLU A 274 -7.90 -12.51 -3.68
N ALA A 275 -6.85 -13.27 -3.35
CA ALA A 275 -5.48 -12.98 -3.78
C ALA A 275 -5.36 -12.95 -5.31
N THR A 276 -6.01 -13.90 -6.00
CA THR A 276 -6.02 -13.97 -7.47
C THR A 276 -6.75 -12.77 -8.09
N CYS A 277 -7.92 -12.41 -7.57
CA CYS A 277 -8.68 -11.25 -8.02
C CYS A 277 -7.91 -9.94 -7.80
N GLN A 278 -7.25 -9.78 -6.66
CA GLN A 278 -6.42 -8.60 -6.39
C GLN A 278 -5.20 -8.54 -7.33
N ALA A 279 -4.58 -9.68 -7.66
CA ALA A 279 -3.47 -9.75 -8.61
C ALA A 279 -3.92 -9.34 -10.03
N ARG A 280 -5.10 -9.81 -10.46
CA ARG A 280 -5.74 -9.44 -11.73
C ARG A 280 -6.12 -7.96 -11.76
N LYS A 281 -6.67 -7.42 -10.67
CA LYS A 281 -6.94 -5.99 -10.50
C LYS A 281 -5.67 -5.15 -10.69
N CYS A 282 -4.58 -5.53 -10.03
CA CYS A 282 -3.28 -4.87 -10.21
C CYS A 282 -2.82 -4.91 -11.68
N ALA A 283 -2.94 -6.06 -12.35
CA ALA A 283 -2.57 -6.22 -13.75
C ALA A 283 -3.45 -5.37 -14.69
N PHE A 284 -4.76 -5.34 -14.47
CA PHE A 284 -5.70 -4.51 -15.22
C PHE A 284 -5.35 -3.02 -15.07
N SER A 285 -5.19 -2.55 -13.84
CA SER A 285 -4.86 -1.15 -13.57
C SER A 285 -3.51 -0.75 -14.17
N ILE A 286 -2.50 -1.66 -14.22
CA ILE A 286 -1.21 -1.40 -14.89
C ILE A 286 -1.42 -1.18 -16.39
N ARG A 287 -2.22 -2.05 -17.04
CA ARG A 287 -2.49 -1.98 -18.48
C ARG A 287 -3.26 -0.72 -18.85
N LYS A 288 -4.24 -0.34 -18.02
CA LYS A 288 -5.14 0.80 -18.30
C LYS A 288 -4.61 2.16 -17.84
N GLY A 289 -3.43 2.24 -17.22
CA GLY A 289 -2.90 3.55 -16.82
C GLY A 289 -3.51 4.13 -15.54
N PHE A 290 -4.31 3.36 -14.79
CA PHE A 290 -5.10 3.91 -13.67
C PHE A 290 -4.47 3.61 -12.29
N PRO A 291 -4.14 4.62 -11.45
CA PRO A 291 -3.77 4.46 -10.03
C PRO A 291 -4.91 4.00 -9.12
N PRO A 292 -4.86 2.80 -8.49
CA PRO A 292 -5.75 2.50 -7.39
C PRO A 292 -5.45 3.43 -6.22
N GLU A 293 -6.50 4.02 -5.67
CA GLU A 293 -6.44 5.03 -4.60
C GLU A 293 -5.60 4.58 -3.40
N LYS A 294 -5.76 3.32 -2.96
CA LYS A 294 -4.97 2.74 -1.86
C LYS A 294 -3.46 2.80 -2.11
N VAL A 295 -3.01 2.67 -3.36
CA VAL A 295 -1.58 2.78 -3.71
C VAL A 295 -1.15 4.23 -3.77
N CYS A 296 -1.99 5.13 -4.31
CA CYS A 296 -1.70 6.57 -4.30
C CYS A 296 -1.62 7.17 -2.90
N ALA A 297 -2.53 6.76 -2.00
CA ALA A 297 -2.58 7.22 -0.62
C ALA A 297 -1.28 6.92 0.16
N LEU A 298 -0.46 5.97 -0.29
CA LEU A 298 0.86 5.72 0.32
C LEU A 298 1.91 6.77 -0.03
N PHE A 299 1.69 7.53 -1.10
CA PHE A 299 2.60 8.58 -1.55
C PHE A 299 2.19 9.96 -1.03
N GLY A 300 1.29 10.04 -0.04
CA GLY A 300 0.88 11.30 0.58
C GLY A 300 -0.05 12.15 -0.32
N GLY A 301 -0.07 13.47 -0.08
CA GLY A 301 -0.96 14.41 -0.75
C GLY A 301 -0.55 14.80 -2.18
N VAL A 302 0.67 14.45 -2.60
CA VAL A 302 1.17 14.77 -3.95
C VAL A 302 0.98 13.56 -4.87
N GLN A 303 0.46 13.80 -6.07
CA GLN A 303 0.27 12.73 -7.05
C GLN A 303 1.62 12.06 -7.39
N PRO A 304 1.74 10.74 -7.22
CA PRO A 304 2.99 10.04 -7.46
C PRO A 304 3.29 9.89 -8.96
N SER A 305 4.58 9.77 -9.30
CA SER A 305 4.98 9.47 -10.67
C SER A 305 4.42 8.12 -11.14
N TRP A 306 3.89 8.10 -12.37
CA TRP A 306 3.31 6.88 -12.96
C TRP A 306 4.30 5.71 -12.96
N ARG A 307 5.60 5.98 -13.19
CA ARG A 307 6.66 4.97 -13.17
C ARG A 307 6.77 4.28 -11.81
N HIS A 308 6.73 5.02 -10.71
CA HIS A 308 6.81 4.43 -9.36
C HIS A 308 5.54 3.67 -8.99
N VAL A 309 4.36 4.20 -9.32
CA VAL A 309 3.09 3.49 -9.13
C VAL A 309 3.08 2.15 -9.88
N LYS A 310 3.53 2.15 -11.15
CA LYS A 310 3.63 0.94 -11.98
C LYS A 310 4.59 -0.09 -11.38
N ARG A 311 5.74 0.34 -10.84
CA ARG A 311 6.69 -0.55 -10.15
C ARG A 311 6.10 -1.16 -8.88
N VAL A 312 5.46 -0.37 -8.02
CA VAL A 312 4.79 -0.88 -6.81
C VAL A 312 3.76 -1.94 -7.18
N ARG A 313 2.94 -1.69 -8.21
CA ARG A 313 1.93 -2.68 -8.63
C ARG A 313 2.50 -3.94 -9.25
N LYS A 314 3.63 -3.86 -9.97
CA LYS A 314 4.32 -5.07 -10.43
C LYS A 314 4.73 -5.94 -9.24
N ILE A 315 5.21 -5.32 -8.15
CA ILE A 315 5.57 -6.03 -6.92
C ILE A 315 4.32 -6.61 -6.24
N LEU A 316 3.25 -5.83 -6.10
CA LEU A 316 1.98 -6.31 -5.53
C LEU A 316 1.43 -7.50 -6.32
N LYS A 317 1.35 -7.39 -7.65
CA LYS A 317 0.94 -8.48 -8.54
C LYS A 317 1.79 -9.73 -8.28
N ALA A 318 3.11 -9.59 -8.25
CA ALA A 318 4.01 -10.73 -8.05
C ALA A 318 3.83 -11.40 -6.68
N GLU A 319 3.66 -10.62 -5.61
CA GLU A 319 3.44 -11.17 -4.27
C GLU A 319 2.05 -11.80 -4.12
N LEU A 320 0.99 -11.21 -4.68
CA LEU A 320 -0.36 -11.79 -4.64
C LEU A 320 -0.41 -13.14 -5.38
N TRP A 321 0.27 -13.27 -6.52
CA TRP A 321 0.45 -14.56 -7.20
C TRP A 321 1.31 -15.54 -6.41
N ARG A 322 2.28 -15.05 -5.61
CA ARG A 322 3.03 -15.91 -4.68
C ARG A 322 2.13 -16.42 -3.56
N GLN A 323 1.31 -15.55 -2.97
CA GLN A 323 0.38 -15.91 -1.91
C GLN A 323 -0.67 -16.92 -2.39
N ALA A 324 -1.28 -16.70 -3.56
CA ALA A 324 -2.23 -17.65 -4.14
C ALA A 324 -1.62 -19.04 -4.32
N ARG A 325 -0.36 -19.11 -4.79
CA ARG A 325 0.39 -20.39 -4.89
C ARG A 325 0.65 -21.02 -3.53
N LEU A 326 1.14 -20.25 -2.54
CA LEU A 326 1.39 -20.77 -1.19
C LEU A 326 0.11 -21.28 -0.51
N LEU A 327 -1.02 -20.61 -0.71
CA LEU A 327 -2.32 -21.04 -0.21
C LEU A 327 -2.79 -22.32 -0.90
N TYR A 328 -2.57 -22.43 -2.22
CA TYR A 328 -2.85 -23.65 -2.96
C TYR A 328 -1.95 -24.81 -2.52
N ASP A 329 -0.66 -24.57 -2.28
CA ASP A 329 0.26 -25.57 -1.74
C ASP A 329 -0.18 -26.04 -0.34
N ARG A 330 -0.64 -25.12 0.51
CA ARG A 330 -1.24 -25.46 1.80
C ARG A 330 -2.49 -26.32 1.64
N LEU A 331 -3.39 -25.94 0.74
CA LEU A 331 -4.59 -26.72 0.42
C LEU A 331 -4.22 -28.15 -0.03
N ARG A 332 -3.18 -28.27 -0.87
CA ARG A 332 -2.64 -29.56 -1.31
C ARG A 332 -2.12 -30.40 -0.15
N VAL A 333 -1.36 -29.80 0.77
CA VAL A 333 -0.86 -30.50 1.97
C VAL A 333 -2.02 -30.95 2.85
N VAL A 334 -3.01 -30.08 3.10
CA VAL A 334 -4.20 -30.43 3.89
C VAL A 334 -4.93 -31.61 3.26
N HIS A 335 -5.26 -31.57 1.96
CA HIS A 335 -5.93 -32.69 1.29
C HIS A 335 -5.12 -33.99 1.30
N SER A 336 -3.80 -33.90 1.06
CA SER A 336 -2.94 -35.10 1.01
C SER A 336 -2.78 -35.76 2.39
N SER A 337 -2.96 -34.99 3.47
CA SER A 337 -2.92 -35.52 4.85
C SER A 337 -4.24 -36.15 5.29
N LEU A 338 -5.34 -35.87 4.59
CA LEU A 338 -6.69 -36.31 4.97
C LEU A 338 -7.21 -37.48 4.14
N LEU A 339 -6.74 -37.60 2.90
CA LEU A 339 -7.28 -38.54 1.93
C LEU A 339 -6.17 -39.45 1.38
N PRO A 340 -6.52 -40.68 0.96
CA PRO A 340 -5.63 -41.50 0.16
C PRO A 340 -5.10 -40.71 -1.04
N GLN A 341 -3.84 -40.93 -1.42
CA GLN A 341 -3.13 -40.11 -2.40
C GLN A 341 -3.88 -39.95 -3.75
N TRP A 342 -4.53 -41.01 -4.23
CA TRP A 342 -5.31 -40.99 -5.46
C TRP A 342 -6.57 -40.12 -5.34
N GLN A 343 -7.26 -40.19 -4.21
CA GLN A 343 -8.47 -39.40 -3.93
C GLN A 343 -8.11 -37.94 -3.71
N ALA A 344 -7.05 -37.65 -2.94
CA ALA A 344 -6.53 -36.30 -2.79
C ALA A 344 -6.18 -35.65 -4.15
N ALA A 345 -5.58 -36.42 -5.07
CA ALA A 345 -5.25 -35.94 -6.41
C ALA A 345 -6.49 -35.68 -7.28
N GLN A 346 -7.56 -36.48 -7.12
CA GLN A 346 -8.84 -36.24 -7.80
C GLN A 346 -9.53 -34.99 -7.25
N ASP A 347 -9.64 -34.86 -5.93
CA ASP A 347 -10.28 -33.73 -5.27
C ASP A 347 -9.56 -32.42 -5.57
N LEU A 348 -8.22 -32.41 -5.56
CA LEU A 348 -7.44 -31.22 -5.92
C LEU A 348 -7.61 -30.81 -7.39
N ARG A 349 -7.84 -31.77 -8.30
CA ARG A 349 -8.17 -31.46 -9.71
C ARG A 349 -9.55 -30.82 -9.80
N TRP A 350 -10.54 -31.38 -9.12
CA TRP A 350 -11.89 -30.82 -9.08
C TRP A 350 -11.90 -29.42 -8.42
N LEU A 351 -11.29 -29.26 -7.25
CA LEU A 351 -11.16 -27.98 -6.55
C LEU A 351 -10.46 -26.93 -7.41
N ARG A 352 -9.44 -27.30 -8.19
CA ARG A 352 -8.78 -26.38 -9.11
C ARG A 352 -9.72 -25.88 -10.20
N GLN A 353 -10.59 -26.73 -10.74
CA GLN A 353 -11.60 -26.32 -11.71
C GLN A 353 -12.62 -25.38 -11.06
N GLN A 354 -13.11 -25.73 -9.87
CA GLN A 354 -14.05 -24.89 -9.11
C GLN A 354 -13.46 -23.54 -8.73
N LEU A 355 -12.21 -23.51 -8.25
CA LEU A 355 -11.46 -22.29 -7.99
C LEU A 355 -11.37 -21.40 -9.24
N GLY A 356 -11.19 -22.00 -10.42
CA GLY A 356 -11.22 -21.28 -11.69
C GLY A 356 -12.56 -20.59 -11.92
N VAL A 357 -13.67 -21.34 -11.82
CA VAL A 357 -15.04 -20.82 -12.01
C VAL A 357 -15.37 -19.73 -10.99
N LEU A 358 -15.19 -20.02 -9.70
CA LEU A 358 -15.47 -19.08 -8.61
C LEU A 358 -14.60 -17.82 -8.71
N THR A 359 -13.34 -17.95 -9.10
CA THR A 359 -12.46 -16.80 -9.36
C THR A 359 -12.97 -15.96 -10.52
N GLU A 360 -13.46 -16.56 -11.61
CA GLU A 360 -14.03 -15.79 -12.73
C GLU A 360 -15.32 -15.07 -12.33
N VAL A 361 -16.21 -15.73 -11.57
CA VAL A 361 -17.44 -15.10 -11.04
C VAL A 361 -17.07 -13.90 -10.17
N ARG A 362 -16.18 -14.10 -9.19
CA ARG A 362 -15.71 -13.02 -8.31
C ARG A 362 -14.99 -11.91 -9.08
N TRP A 363 -14.21 -12.28 -10.10
CA TRP A 363 -13.51 -11.32 -10.94
C TRP A 363 -14.48 -10.45 -11.72
N LYS A 364 -15.53 -11.02 -12.33
CA LYS A 364 -16.59 -10.24 -13.00
C LYS A 364 -17.25 -9.23 -12.05
N GLN A 365 -17.55 -9.65 -10.82
CA GLN A 365 -18.11 -8.77 -9.78
C GLN A 365 -17.18 -7.59 -9.45
N VAL A 366 -15.88 -7.83 -9.34
CA VAL A 366 -14.88 -6.78 -9.05
C VAL A 366 -14.59 -5.91 -10.27
N MET A 367 -14.59 -6.49 -11.47
CA MET A 367 -14.21 -5.85 -12.72
C MET A 367 -15.24 -4.83 -13.20
N ASN A 368 -16.53 -5.13 -13.08
CA ASN A 368 -17.59 -4.26 -13.58
C ASN A 368 -17.58 -2.86 -12.93
N PRO A 369 -17.48 -2.71 -11.59
CA PRO A 369 -17.30 -1.40 -10.95
C PRO A 369 -16.02 -0.69 -11.41
N LEU A 370 -14.93 -1.42 -11.61
CA LEU A 370 -13.67 -0.83 -12.06
C LEU A 370 -13.74 -0.30 -13.48
N LEU A 371 -14.47 -0.97 -14.37
CA LEU A 371 -14.74 -0.49 -15.72
C LEU A 371 -15.55 0.81 -15.68
N LYS A 372 -16.61 0.88 -14.86
CA LYS A 372 -17.40 2.11 -14.70
C LYS A 372 -16.56 3.29 -14.22
N VAL A 373 -15.71 3.08 -13.21
CA VAL A 373 -14.79 4.12 -12.70
C VAL A 373 -13.80 4.54 -13.79
N PHE A 374 -13.26 3.57 -14.53
CA PHE A 374 -12.34 3.84 -15.63
C PHE A 374 -12.99 4.65 -16.75
N ASP A 375 -14.18 4.29 -17.18
CA ASP A 375 -14.91 5.00 -18.23
C ASP A 375 -15.29 6.41 -17.78
N LYS A 376 -15.71 6.58 -16.52
CA LYS A 376 -15.96 7.89 -15.92
C LYS A 376 -14.70 8.78 -15.98
N GLN A 377 -13.57 8.29 -15.48
CA GLN A 377 -12.32 9.04 -15.49
C GLN A 377 -11.80 9.33 -16.90
N ARG A 378 -11.97 8.39 -17.83
CA ARG A 378 -11.59 8.59 -19.22
C ARG A 378 -12.43 9.70 -19.85
N ARG A 379 -13.74 9.73 -19.61
CA ARG A 379 -14.63 10.82 -20.05
C ARG A 379 -14.24 12.15 -19.41
N GLU A 380 -13.97 12.17 -18.11
CA GLU A 380 -13.48 13.37 -17.40
C GLU A 380 -12.16 13.88 -18.00
N GLN A 381 -11.21 12.99 -18.29
CA GLN A 381 -9.94 13.35 -18.94
C GLN A 381 -10.12 13.85 -20.37
N GLN A 382 -11.03 13.23 -21.15
CA GLN A 382 -11.35 13.68 -22.51
C GLN A 382 -12.03 15.06 -22.51
N ASN A 383 -12.84 15.35 -21.50
CA ASN A 383 -13.53 16.62 -21.36
C ASN A 383 -12.64 17.72 -20.73
N ARG A 384 -11.56 17.33 -20.05
CA ARG A 384 -10.60 18.26 -19.45
C ARG A 384 -9.63 18.79 -20.52
N ILE A 385 -10.12 19.72 -21.33
CA ILE A 385 -9.26 20.58 -22.15
C ILE A 385 -8.49 21.46 -21.17
N VAL A 386 -7.22 21.12 -20.92
CA VAL A 386 -6.30 22.00 -20.17
C VAL A 386 -5.95 23.15 -21.10
N VAL A 387 -6.62 24.28 -20.94
CA VAL A 387 -6.17 25.55 -21.52
C VAL A 387 -4.93 25.95 -20.70
N LEU A 388 -3.75 25.81 -21.29
CA LEU A 388 -2.52 26.31 -20.70
C LEU A 388 -2.57 27.85 -20.78
N GLN A 389 -2.77 28.52 -19.64
CA GLN A 389 -2.61 29.96 -19.43
C GLN A 389 -3.21 30.87 -20.51
N ASP A 390 -4.43 31.41 -20.32
CA ASP A 390 -5.05 32.58 -21.02
C ASP A 390 -4.74 32.82 -22.52
N THR A 391 -4.20 31.83 -23.20
CA THR A 391 -3.87 31.87 -24.60
C THR A 391 -5.18 31.53 -25.24
N TYR A 392 -5.71 32.52 -25.94
CA TYR A 392 -6.86 32.36 -26.78
C TYR A 392 -6.58 31.22 -27.75
N ILE A 393 -7.13 30.03 -27.45
CA ILE A 393 -7.15 28.92 -28.39
C ILE A 393 -8.27 29.27 -29.38
N PRO A 394 -7.95 29.56 -30.65
CA PRO A 394 -8.94 29.92 -31.64
C PRO A 394 -10.07 28.89 -31.68
N ALA A 395 -11.31 29.36 -31.86
CA ALA A 395 -12.51 28.52 -31.80
C ALA A 395 -12.42 27.30 -32.73
N GLU A 396 -11.75 27.46 -33.88
CA GLU A 396 -11.43 26.36 -34.78
C GLU A 396 -10.55 25.29 -34.14
N ILE A 397 -9.41 25.65 -33.55
CA ILE A 397 -8.50 24.69 -32.89
C ILE A 397 -9.24 23.99 -31.74
N LYS A 398 -10.08 24.72 -30.99
CA LYS A 398 -10.94 24.14 -29.94
C LYS A 398 -11.96 23.15 -30.52
N ARG A 399 -12.54 23.44 -31.70
CA ARG A 399 -13.45 22.55 -32.44
C ARG A 399 -12.73 21.29 -32.94
N TRP A 400 -11.48 21.41 -33.39
CA TRP A 400 -10.64 20.29 -33.81
C TRP A 400 -10.18 19.40 -32.64
N LEU A 401 -9.71 20.02 -31.55
CA LEU A 401 -9.32 19.29 -30.32
C LEU A 401 -10.51 18.52 -29.70
N ARG A 402 -11.73 19.07 -29.79
CA ARG A 402 -12.96 18.39 -29.35
C ARG A 402 -13.33 17.15 -30.19
N LYS A 403 -12.96 17.11 -31.47
CA LYS A 403 -13.16 15.90 -32.31
C LYS A 403 -12.22 14.76 -31.88
N GLY A 404 -11.17 15.05 -31.12
CA GLY A 404 -10.24 14.08 -30.54
C GLY A 404 -8.99 13.87 -31.42
N PRO A 405 -7.94 13.22 -30.87
CA PRO A 405 -6.61 13.14 -31.50
C PRO A 405 -6.59 12.37 -32.83
N LYS A 406 -7.67 11.66 -33.16
CA LYS A 406 -7.84 10.96 -34.45
C LYS A 406 -8.17 11.90 -35.61
N PHE A 407 -8.60 13.14 -35.30
CA PHE A 407 -8.92 14.19 -36.28
C PHE A 407 -7.95 15.37 -36.20
N ALA A 408 -7.01 15.35 -35.25
CA ALA A 408 -5.82 16.16 -35.37
C ALA A 408 -5.00 15.55 -36.51
N VAL A 409 -5.12 16.10 -37.71
CA VAL A 409 -4.15 15.85 -38.77
C VAL A 409 -2.81 16.25 -38.14
N PRO A 410 -1.86 15.32 -37.93
CA PRO A 410 -0.54 15.73 -37.48
C PRO A 410 -0.09 16.80 -38.46
N PRO A 411 0.41 17.96 -37.98
CA PRO A 411 0.90 18.97 -38.91
C PRO A 411 1.83 18.24 -39.86
N ARG A 412 1.63 18.42 -41.18
CA ARG A 412 2.46 17.81 -42.22
C ARG A 412 3.83 18.49 -42.16
N ILE A 413 4.52 18.28 -41.05
CA ILE A 413 5.89 18.66 -40.82
C ILE A 413 6.67 17.56 -41.51
N SER A 414 7.30 17.92 -42.60
CA SER A 414 8.19 17.03 -43.32
C SER A 414 9.30 16.54 -42.38
N ALA A 415 9.89 15.38 -42.67
CA ALA A 415 10.94 14.80 -41.82
C ALA A 415 12.13 15.77 -41.62
N HIS A 416 12.43 16.62 -42.60
CA HIS A 416 13.51 17.59 -42.51
C HIS A 416 13.15 18.78 -41.60
N GLU A 417 11.90 19.26 -41.61
CA GLU A 417 11.45 20.30 -40.67
C GLU A 417 11.38 19.78 -39.23
N LEU A 418 11.02 18.51 -39.03
CA LEU A 418 11.07 17.87 -37.70
C LEU A 418 12.51 17.77 -37.17
N VAL A 419 13.48 17.51 -38.05
CA VAL A 419 14.91 17.56 -37.73
C VAL A 419 15.36 18.99 -37.48
N GLY A 420 14.86 19.97 -38.24
CA GLY A 420 15.09 21.40 -38.03
C GLY A 420 14.63 21.85 -36.65
N ILE A 421 13.37 21.56 -36.29
CA ILE A 421 12.79 21.89 -34.98
C ILE A 421 13.56 21.20 -33.85
N ASN A 422 13.95 19.92 -34.01
CA ASN A 422 14.77 19.24 -33.00
C ASN A 422 16.16 19.85 -32.88
N ARG A 423 16.77 20.29 -33.98
CA ARG A 423 18.05 21.01 -33.97
C ARG A 423 17.89 22.37 -33.32
N ASP A 424 16.86 23.13 -33.63
CA ASP A 424 16.60 24.45 -33.04
C ASP A 424 16.32 24.32 -31.54
N LEU A 425 15.53 23.33 -31.12
CA LEU A 425 15.31 23.03 -29.70
C LEU A 425 16.59 22.55 -29.01
N SER A 426 17.44 21.78 -29.68
CA SER A 426 18.72 21.33 -29.14
C SER A 426 19.75 22.47 -29.06
N VAL A 427 19.74 23.38 -30.03
CA VAL A 427 20.57 24.60 -30.05
C VAL A 427 20.10 25.54 -28.95
N LYS A 428 18.79 25.76 -28.80
CA LYS A 428 18.22 26.52 -27.67
C LYS A 428 18.55 25.87 -26.34
N ALA A 429 18.42 24.55 -26.24
CA ALA A 429 18.79 23.82 -25.02
C ALA A 429 20.30 23.89 -24.71
N ASN A 430 21.16 23.99 -25.72
CA ASN A 430 22.60 24.21 -25.54
C ASN A 430 22.94 25.68 -25.23
N GLN A 431 22.23 26.65 -25.79
CA GLN A 431 22.37 28.07 -25.42
C GLN A 431 21.89 28.31 -23.99
N ASP A 432 20.80 27.65 -23.60
CA ASP A 432 20.29 27.65 -22.23
C ASP A 432 21.09 26.72 -21.30
N ARG A 433 22.01 25.89 -21.83
CA ARG A 433 22.88 25.01 -21.03
C ARG A 433 23.87 25.83 -20.23
N ASP A 434 24.52 26.82 -20.83
CA ASP A 434 25.45 27.70 -20.12
C ASP A 434 24.73 28.56 -19.09
N ARG A 435 23.50 29.00 -19.41
CA ARG A 435 22.60 29.67 -18.47
C ARG A 435 22.23 28.77 -17.28
N CYS A 436 21.89 27.50 -17.55
CA CYS A 436 21.56 26.50 -16.54
C CYS A 436 22.78 26.01 -15.73
N LEU A 437 23.99 26.06 -16.30
CA LEU A 437 25.24 25.74 -15.62
C LEU A 437 25.70 26.89 -14.73
N GLN A 438 25.53 28.15 -15.16
CA GLN A 438 25.77 29.33 -14.34
C GLN A 438 24.77 29.42 -13.17
N ASP A 439 23.49 29.13 -13.42
CA ASP A 439 22.46 29.07 -12.37
C ASP A 439 22.62 27.88 -11.39
N GLY A 440 23.51 26.93 -11.70
CA GLY A 440 23.85 25.77 -10.87
C GLY A 440 25.24 25.84 -10.22
N GLY A 441 26.07 26.83 -10.55
CA GLY A 441 27.47 26.95 -10.14
C GLY A 441 27.72 27.82 -8.91
N GLU A 442 26.77 28.67 -8.51
CA GLU A 442 26.82 29.37 -7.21
C GLU A 442 26.02 28.59 -6.15
N ALA A 443 26.57 27.46 -5.71
CA ALA A 443 26.10 26.71 -4.55
C ALA A 443 27.24 26.40 -3.59
#